data_AF-A0A6V7LYI0-F1
#
_entry.id   AF-A0A6V7LYI0-F1
#
_cell.length_a   1.000
_cell.length_b   1.000
_cell.length_c   1.000
_cell.angle_alpha   90.00
_cell.angle_beta   90.00
_cell.angle_gamma   90.00
#
_symmetry.space_group_name_H-M   'P 1'
#
loop_
_entity.id
_entity.type
_entity.pdbx_description
1 polymer ?
#
loop_
_entity_poly.entity_id
_entity_poly.type
_entity_poly.pdbx_seq_one_letter_code
_entity_poly.pdbx_strand_id
1 'polypeptide(L)' 'MTETLQLKGTLRGHNGWVTQIATNPKYPDMILSSSR' A
#
# COMPACT_ATOMS: atom_id res chain seq x y z
N MET A 1 -18.17 -9.56 17.40
CA MET A 1 -16.76 -9.77 16.99
C MET A 1 -16.24 -8.41 16.56
N THR A 2 -15.24 -7.84 17.24
CA THR A 2 -14.66 -6.54 16.88
C THR A 2 -13.49 -6.76 15.94
N GLU A 3 -13.61 -6.32 14.69
CA GLU A 3 -12.50 -6.36 13.75
C GLU A 3 -11.50 -5.26 14.11
N THR A 4 -10.22 -5.63 14.19
CA THR A 4 -9.13 -4.69 14.52
C THR A 4 -8.04 -4.80 13.46
N LEU A 5 -7.40 -3.67 13.16
CA LEU A 5 -6.28 -3.60 12.22
C LEU A 5 -4.97 -3.84 12.99
N GLN A 6 -4.12 -4.70 12.44
CA GLN A 6 -2.74 -4.91 12.90
C GLN A 6 -1.79 -4.58 11.76
N LEU A 7 -0.73 -3.82 12.04
CA LEU A 7 0.34 -3.56 11.08
C LEU A 7 1.05 -4.86 10.71
N LYS A 8 1.00 -5.26 9.44
CA LYS A 8 1.62 -6.50 8.95
C LYS A 8 3.05 -6.32 8.44
N GLY A 9 3.39 -5.14 7.94
CA GLY A 9 4.72 -4.87 7.38
C GLY A 9 4.79 -3.52 6.67
N THR A 10 5.96 -3.21 6.10
CA THR A 10 6.22 -1.96 5.36
C THR A 10 6.89 -2.26 4.03
N LEU A 11 6.40 -1.67 2.95
CA LEU A 11 7.09 -1.66 1.66
C LEU A 11 7.99 -0.42 1.58
N ARG A 12 9.27 -0.62 1.28
CA ARG A 12 10.29 0.44 1.18
C ARG A 12 10.87 0.45 -0.23
N GLY A 13 11.20 1.63 -0.74
CA GLY A 13 11.80 1.79 -2.06
C GLY A 13 11.70 3.20 -2.62
N HIS A 14 10.70 3.96 -2.21
CA HIS A 14 10.58 5.38 -2.55
C HIS A 14 11.57 6.22 -1.74
N ASN A 15 12.28 7.13 -2.42
CA ASN A 15 13.20 8.08 -1.78
C ASN A 15 12.47 9.32 -1.23
N GLY A 16 11.33 9.66 -1.81
CA GLY A 16 10.49 10.77 -1.37
C GLY A 16 9.17 10.33 -0.75
N TRP A 17 8.25 11.28 -0.65
CA TRP A 17 6.94 11.04 -0.05
C TRP A 17 6.06 10.23 -0.99
N VAL A 18 5.36 9.23 -0.46
CA VAL A 18 4.31 8.54 -1.21
C VAL A 18 3.09 9.45 -1.29
N THR A 19 2.70 9.84 -2.49
CA THR A 19 1.63 10.82 -2.73
C THR A 19 0.31 10.17 -3.11
N GLN A 20 0.34 8.94 -3.63
CA GLN A 20 -0.86 8.22 -4.04
C GLN A 20 -0.63 6.71 -4.00
N ILE A 21 -1.72 5.97 -3.71
CA ILE A 21 -1.78 4.50 -3.76
C ILE A 21 -3.06 4.11 -4.52
N ALA A 22 -2.96 3.12 -5.41
CA ALA A 22 -4.09 2.52 -6.10
C ALA A 22 -4.04 0.99 -6.02
N THR A 23 -5.21 0.38 -5.86
CA THR A 23 -5.41 -1.08 -5.87
C THR A 23 -6.16 -1.50 -7.13
N ASN A 24 -5.99 -2.77 -7.54
CA ASN A 24 -6.68 -3.31 -8.72
C ASN A 24 -7.35 -4.65 -8.38
N PRO A 25 -8.69 -4.78 -8.50
CA PRO A 25 -9.38 -6.03 -8.18
C PRO A 25 -9.01 -7.19 -9.11
N LYS A 26 -8.55 -6.91 -10.34
CA LYS A 26 -8.05 -7.94 -11.27
C LYS A 26 -6.69 -8.50 -10.84
N TYR A 27 -5.90 -7.71 -10.12
CA TYR A 27 -4.55 -8.06 -9.67
C TYR A 27 -4.39 -7.75 -8.17
N PRO A 28 -5.00 -8.57 -7.27
CA PRO A 28 -5.07 -8.28 -5.84
C PRO A 28 -3.70 -8.30 -5.13
N ASP A 29 -2.72 -9.01 -5.69
CA ASP A 29 -1.36 -9.09 -5.15
C ASP A 29 -0.48 -7.89 -5.55
N MET A 30 -1.02 -6.94 -6.32
CA MET A 30 -0.31 -5.77 -6.82
C MET A 30 -0.92 -4.48 -6.28
N ILE A 31 -0.05 -3.58 -5.82
CA ILE A 31 -0.40 -2.19 -5.53
C ILE A 31 0.45 -1.26 -6.40
N LEU A 32 -0.13 -0.13 -6.80
CA LEU A 32 0.59 0.94 -7.50
C LEU A 32 0.78 2.09 -6.52
N SER A 33 1.99 2.64 -6.45
CA SER A 33 2.32 3.77 -5.58
C SER A 33 3.14 4.82 -6.32
N SER A 34 2.82 6.09 -6.10
CA SER A 34 3.51 7.25 -6.69
C SER A 34 4.29 8.02 -5.63
N SER A 35 5.44 8.57 -5.99
CA SER A 35 6.31 9.32 -5.07
C SER A 35 6.97 10.54 -5.73
N ARG A 36 7.41 11.51 -4.91
CA ARG A 36 8.07 12.77 -5.33
C ARG A 36 9.58 12.66 -5.35
#